data_AF-A0A448YP55-F1
#
_entry.id   AF-A0A448YP55-F1
#
_cell.length_a   1.000
_cell.length_b   1.000
_cell.length_c   1.000
_cell.angle_alpha   90.00
_cell.angle_beta   90.00
_cell.angle_gamma   90.00
#
_symmetry.space_group_name_H-M   'P 1'
#
loop_
_entity.id
_entity.type
_entity.pdbx_description
1 polymer ?
#
loop_
_entity_poly.entity_id
_entity_poly.type
_entity_poly.pdbx_seq_one_letter_code
_entity_poly.pdbx_strand_id
1 'polypeptide(L)'
;MNLNSRQIIVVPISYSINAILLLIIPLSIWYYIYYVRKLKSNVLDWYAYLFNDKSEYLEPAYKFTPTRFRVIFPFLFPFLAFIILNVDYSLAAQDAANFTKAKDLLAWFSYVIFHLTVSILAAVYLYVFHPPGTLKCFAFALGFQIIVAVFSHLLPTMAPPWLIHVYDYYDVKHKGYAAGLTGVDYHLGTNLNTDGFSQSPIGFGCVPSVYSATAVQCFLFLIFNSRGSYLRQSGAEDDRRDFRANSCRRSIERSADIDLERDFDSVQLLAYDDTSSDTLVGSDKDDDDEDEDDDDNNDDNDSRCSDLELEDDIIVSSSLPGPYTGPGKCENIIYRWLFHTGYVPKILGTTFLVVQWWATMYLDHHFRFDLLAGMFYAMLSYLVVTWYILQPKIAKWCKVRLEIDGDEEEVVDGEDGKTMGMRVFEDKGWGWFFDPFA
;
A
#
# COMPACT_ATOMS: atom_id res chain seq x y z
N MET A 1 -49.20 -4.73 0.01
CA MET A 1 -48.96 -6.18 0.18
C MET A 1 -49.33 -6.56 1.61
N ASN A 2 -50.39 -7.34 1.83
CA ASN A 2 -50.71 -7.88 3.15
C ASN A 2 -49.67 -8.96 3.48
N LEU A 3 -48.63 -8.60 4.23
CA LEU A 3 -47.65 -9.56 4.73
C LEU A 3 -48.39 -10.59 5.59
N ASN A 4 -48.30 -11.86 5.20
CA ASN A 4 -48.86 -12.97 5.95
C ASN A 4 -48.25 -12.95 7.37
N SER A 5 -49.02 -13.24 8.43
CA SER A 5 -48.55 -13.06 9.82
C SER A 5 -47.24 -13.79 10.14
N ARG A 6 -46.92 -14.84 9.38
CA ARG A 6 -45.64 -15.56 9.43
C ARG A 6 -44.46 -14.75 8.87
N GLN A 7 -44.64 -13.98 7.80
CA GLN A 7 -43.57 -13.18 7.19
C GLN A 7 -43.17 -12.00 8.08
N ILE A 8 -44.10 -11.44 8.87
CA ILE A 8 -43.83 -10.36 9.84
C ILE A 8 -42.80 -10.79 10.89
N ILE A 9 -42.77 -12.09 11.25
CA ILE A 9 -41.86 -12.62 12.28
C ILE A 9 -40.61 -13.25 11.64
N VAL A 10 -40.77 -14.03 10.58
CA VAL A 10 -39.66 -14.79 9.98
C VAL A 10 -38.62 -13.87 9.33
N VAL A 11 -39.05 -12.78 8.69
CA VAL A 11 -38.14 -11.86 7.99
C VAL A 11 -37.21 -11.15 8.97
N PRO A 12 -37.68 -10.45 10.02
CA PRO A 12 -36.78 -9.82 10.99
C PRO A 12 -35.82 -10.80 11.69
N ILE A 13 -36.29 -12.00 12.02
CA ILE A 13 -35.47 -13.04 12.65
C ILE A 13 -34.35 -13.48 11.69
N SER A 14 -34.67 -13.76 10.43
CA SER A 14 -33.66 -14.13 9.43
C SER A 14 -32.62 -13.03 9.23
N TYR A 15 -33.02 -11.76 9.20
CA TYR A 15 -32.08 -10.63 9.07
C TYR A 15 -31.17 -10.53 10.28
N SER A 16 -31.71 -10.71 11.48
CA SER A 16 -30.96 -10.67 12.73
C SER A 16 -29.93 -11.80 12.78
N ILE A 17 -30.32 -13.02 12.41
CA ILE A 17 -29.43 -14.18 12.34
C ILE A 17 -28.30 -13.93 11.32
N ASN A 18 -28.64 -13.48 10.11
CA ASN A 18 -27.62 -13.20 9.08
C ASN A 18 -26.65 -12.10 9.53
N ALA A 19 -27.15 -11.01 10.12
CA ALA A 19 -26.31 -9.94 10.66
C ALA A 19 -25.35 -10.45 11.75
N ILE A 20 -25.85 -11.29 12.66
CA ILE A 20 -25.06 -11.91 13.72
C ILE A 20 -23.99 -12.82 13.12
N LEU A 21 -24.33 -13.69 12.17
CA LEU A 21 -23.37 -14.61 11.54
C LEU A 21 -22.28 -13.86 10.77
N LEU A 22 -22.67 -12.84 9.99
CA LEU A 22 -21.76 -12.00 9.21
C LEU A 22 -20.83 -11.13 10.09
N LEU A 23 -21.16 -10.95 11.37
CA LEU A 23 -20.31 -10.26 12.34
C LEU A 23 -19.45 -11.25 13.15
N ILE A 24 -20.07 -12.25 13.77
CA ILE A 24 -19.42 -13.15 14.72
C ILE A 24 -18.42 -14.06 14.02
N ILE A 25 -18.75 -14.64 12.86
CA ILE A 25 -17.84 -15.59 12.18
C ILE A 25 -16.52 -14.89 11.79
N PRO A 26 -16.53 -13.76 11.06
CA PRO A 26 -15.29 -13.08 10.72
C PRO A 26 -14.53 -12.55 11.94
N LEU A 27 -15.22 -12.03 12.96
CA LEU A 27 -14.55 -11.57 14.18
C LEU A 27 -13.95 -12.72 14.99
N SER A 28 -14.55 -13.90 14.97
CA SER A 28 -13.98 -15.10 15.59
C SER A 28 -12.70 -15.53 14.87
N ILE A 29 -12.67 -15.43 13.53
CA ILE A 29 -11.46 -15.68 12.73
C ILE A 29 -10.37 -14.64 13.07
N TRP A 30 -10.72 -13.35 13.12
CA TRP A 30 -9.82 -12.28 13.55
C TRP A 30 -9.24 -12.55 14.94
N TYR A 31 -10.10 -12.87 15.92
CA TYR A 31 -9.69 -13.16 17.29
C TYR A 31 -8.75 -14.38 17.33
N TYR A 32 -9.09 -15.45 16.62
CA TYR A 32 -8.26 -16.64 16.52
C TYR A 32 -6.88 -16.34 15.93
N ILE A 33 -6.81 -15.58 14.83
CA ILE A 33 -5.53 -15.23 14.18
C ILE A 33 -4.64 -14.37 15.09
N TYR A 34 -5.21 -13.36 15.74
CA TYR A 34 -4.40 -12.36 16.44
C TYR A 34 -4.19 -12.61 17.93
N TYR A 35 -5.15 -13.23 18.63
CA TYR A 35 -5.05 -13.49 20.06
C TYR A 35 -4.66 -14.94 20.38
N VAL A 36 -5.15 -15.91 19.60
CA VAL A 36 -4.80 -17.33 19.81
C VAL A 36 -3.49 -17.69 19.07
N ARG A 37 -3.41 -17.39 17.77
CA ARG A 37 -2.21 -17.65 16.95
C ARG A 37 -1.13 -16.57 17.09
N LYS A 38 -1.42 -15.46 17.78
CA LYS A 38 -0.48 -14.37 18.11
C LYS A 38 0.25 -13.80 16.89
N LEU A 39 -0.44 -13.69 15.75
CA LEU A 39 0.15 -13.09 14.55
C LEU A 39 0.52 -11.62 14.81
N LYS A 40 1.76 -11.23 14.49
CA LYS A 40 2.31 -9.89 14.74
C LYS A 40 2.29 -8.96 13.52
N SER A 41 1.69 -9.39 12.42
CA SER A 41 1.60 -8.65 11.16
C SER A 41 0.17 -8.67 10.62
N ASN A 42 -0.17 -7.70 9.75
CA ASN A 42 -1.48 -7.67 9.12
C ASN A 42 -1.53 -8.74 8.01
N VAL A 43 -2.56 -9.60 8.03
CA VAL A 43 -2.78 -10.66 7.04
C VAL A 43 -2.77 -10.14 5.60
N LEU A 44 -3.36 -8.96 5.36
CA LEU A 44 -3.44 -8.39 4.01
C LEU A 44 -2.22 -7.57 3.60
N ASP A 45 -1.33 -7.25 4.55
CA ASP A 45 -0.27 -6.27 4.33
C ASP A 45 0.89 -6.52 5.31
N TRP A 46 1.83 -7.36 4.91
CA TRP A 46 2.93 -7.79 5.76
C TRP A 46 3.89 -6.64 6.09
N TYR A 47 4.01 -5.69 5.16
CA TYR A 47 4.92 -4.54 5.24
C TYR A 47 4.21 -3.26 5.68
N ALA A 48 3.04 -3.39 6.31
CA ALA A 48 2.27 -2.24 6.75
C ALA A 48 3.04 -1.29 7.67
N TYR A 49 4.10 -1.78 8.34
CA TYR A 49 4.99 -1.01 9.20
C TYR A 49 5.81 0.03 8.43
N LEU A 50 6.37 -0.33 7.27
CA LEU A 50 7.16 0.58 6.42
C LEU A 50 6.35 1.78 5.95
N PHE A 51 5.06 1.58 5.72
CA PHE A 51 4.17 2.61 5.19
C PHE A 51 3.30 3.31 6.25
N ASN A 52 3.43 2.97 7.54
CA ASN A 52 2.65 3.57 8.65
C ASN A 52 3.53 4.23 9.69
N ASP A 53 4.85 4.14 9.57
CA ASP A 53 5.71 4.75 10.56
C ASP A 53 5.56 6.28 10.48
N LYS A 54 4.99 6.83 11.55
CA LYS A 54 4.84 8.27 11.75
C LYS A 54 5.90 8.79 12.73
N SER A 55 6.83 7.93 13.17
CA SER A 55 7.74 8.25 14.26
C SER A 55 9.00 8.93 13.74
N GLU A 56 8.94 10.26 13.76
CA GLU A 56 10.09 11.12 13.98
C GLU A 56 10.73 10.67 15.33
N TYR A 57 12.03 10.32 15.32
CA TYR A 57 12.89 10.04 16.49
C TYR A 57 12.85 8.61 17.10
N LEU A 58 14.03 7.96 17.08
CA LEU A 58 14.55 6.92 18.01
C LEU A 58 13.50 6.13 18.83
N GLU A 59 12.99 5.02 18.26
CA GLU A 59 12.25 3.92 18.93
C GLU A 59 11.02 4.30 19.83
N PRO A 60 9.94 3.49 19.84
CA PRO A 60 9.96 2.08 19.55
C PRO A 60 9.42 1.77 18.16
N ALA A 61 10.06 0.77 17.54
CA ALA A 61 9.60 0.03 16.39
C ALA A 61 8.06 -0.04 16.31
N TYR A 62 7.50 0.23 15.12
CA TYR A 62 6.08 0.05 14.80
C TYR A 62 5.39 -0.99 15.69
N LYS A 63 4.57 -0.51 16.65
CA LYS A 63 3.82 -1.42 17.52
C LYS A 63 2.57 -1.90 16.79
N PHE A 64 2.65 -3.10 16.21
CA PHE A 64 1.49 -3.77 15.64
C PHE A 64 0.37 -3.89 16.69
N THR A 65 -0.85 -3.54 16.30
CA THR A 65 -2.02 -3.68 17.18
C THR A 65 -3.17 -4.27 16.37
N PRO A 66 -3.71 -5.44 16.77
CA PRO A 66 -4.81 -6.11 16.07
C PRO A 66 -6.09 -5.27 15.93
N THR A 67 -6.30 -4.32 16.84
CA THR A 67 -7.49 -3.46 16.90
C THR A 67 -7.42 -2.24 15.98
N ARG A 68 -6.29 -1.99 15.31
CA ARG A 68 -6.20 -0.91 14.31
C ARG A 68 -7.26 -1.16 13.23
N PHE A 69 -7.98 -0.10 12.85
CA PHE A 69 -9.08 -0.17 11.89
C PHE A 69 -8.72 -0.98 10.63
N ARG A 70 -7.53 -0.74 10.05
CA ARG A 70 -7.05 -1.44 8.84
C ARG A 70 -6.91 -2.96 9.00
N VAL A 71 -6.62 -3.45 10.21
CA VAL A 71 -6.41 -4.87 10.51
C VAL A 71 -7.74 -5.57 10.76
N ILE A 72 -8.67 -4.90 11.44
CA ILE A 72 -10.00 -5.44 11.77
C ILE A 72 -11.02 -5.24 10.64
N PHE A 73 -10.84 -4.22 9.79
CA PHE A 73 -11.80 -3.83 8.74
C PHE A 73 -12.15 -4.96 7.76
N PRO A 74 -11.22 -5.78 7.23
CA PRO A 74 -11.58 -6.91 6.35
C PRO A 74 -12.56 -7.89 6.98
N PHE A 75 -12.49 -8.04 8.31
CA PHE A 75 -13.37 -8.92 9.08
C PHE A 75 -14.69 -8.24 9.43
N LEU A 76 -14.72 -6.92 9.59
CA LEU A 76 -15.97 -6.16 9.77
C LEU A 76 -16.72 -5.94 8.44
N PHE A 77 -16.01 -5.97 7.31
CA PHE A 77 -16.57 -5.62 6.01
C PHE A 77 -17.81 -6.44 5.62
N PRO A 78 -17.89 -7.77 5.82
CA PRO A 78 -19.11 -8.53 5.53
C PRO A 78 -20.36 -8.03 6.28
N PHE A 79 -20.20 -7.66 7.55
CA PHE A 79 -21.28 -7.09 8.35
C PHE A 79 -21.65 -5.67 7.89
N LEU A 80 -20.65 -4.82 7.63
CA LEU A 80 -20.89 -3.46 7.14
C LEU A 80 -21.57 -3.47 5.76
N ALA A 81 -21.11 -4.33 4.86
CA ALA A 81 -21.70 -4.53 3.55
C ALA A 81 -23.15 -5.03 3.65
N PHE A 82 -23.45 -5.92 4.59
CA PHE A 82 -24.83 -6.34 4.85
C PHE A 82 -25.72 -5.17 5.27
N ILE A 83 -25.25 -4.28 6.14
CA ILE A 83 -26.01 -3.08 6.53
C ILE A 83 -26.22 -2.18 5.29
N ILE A 84 -25.15 -1.88 4.55
CA ILE A 84 -25.20 -1.03 3.36
C ILE A 84 -26.16 -1.60 2.32
N LEU A 85 -26.07 -2.89 1.99
CA LEU A 85 -26.96 -3.55 1.04
C LEU A 85 -28.44 -3.50 1.45
N ASN A 86 -28.74 -3.51 2.74
CA ASN A 86 -30.11 -3.36 3.23
C ASN A 86 -30.63 -1.93 3.12
N VAL A 87 -29.76 -0.94 3.34
CA VAL A 87 -30.07 0.47 3.06
C VAL A 87 -30.30 0.67 1.57
N ASP A 88 -29.38 0.23 0.72
CA ASP A 88 -29.47 0.34 -0.74
C ASP A 88 -30.73 -0.34 -1.28
N TYR A 89 -31.07 -1.53 -0.77
CA TYR A 89 -32.30 -2.22 -1.14
C TYR A 89 -33.56 -1.43 -0.79
N SER A 90 -33.56 -0.76 0.36
CA SER A 90 -34.68 0.11 0.76
C SER A 90 -34.80 1.32 -0.18
N LEU A 91 -33.67 1.85 -0.66
CA LEU A 91 -33.61 2.94 -1.64
C LEU A 91 -33.90 2.48 -3.08
N ALA A 92 -33.80 1.17 -3.36
CA ALA A 92 -34.05 0.54 -4.64
C ALA A 92 -35.46 -0.08 -4.75
N ALA A 93 -36.37 0.28 -3.84
CA ALA A 93 -37.74 -0.20 -3.84
C ALA A 93 -38.42 0.04 -5.20
N GLN A 94 -39.10 -0.99 -5.72
CA GLN A 94 -39.76 -1.01 -7.04
C GLN A 94 -41.14 -0.34 -6.98
N ASP A 95 -41.20 0.88 -6.44
CA ASP A 95 -42.43 1.68 -6.34
C ASP A 95 -42.45 2.77 -7.42
N ALA A 96 -43.63 3.04 -7.99
CA ALA A 96 -43.80 4.07 -9.04
C ALA A 96 -43.26 5.45 -8.64
N ALA A 97 -43.34 5.81 -7.36
CA ALA A 97 -42.83 7.08 -6.83
C ALA A 97 -41.28 7.13 -6.72
N ASN A 98 -40.62 5.97 -6.71
CA ASN A 98 -39.16 5.89 -6.63
C ASN A 98 -38.51 6.17 -7.99
N PHE A 99 -39.22 5.89 -9.09
CA PHE A 99 -38.75 6.11 -10.45
C PHE A 99 -38.80 7.58 -10.83
N THR A 100 -37.63 8.19 -10.95
CA THR A 100 -37.48 9.60 -11.34
C THR A 100 -36.38 9.72 -12.37
N LYS A 101 -36.51 10.70 -13.29
CA LYS A 101 -35.49 10.93 -14.34
C LYS A 101 -34.07 11.02 -13.79
N ALA A 102 -33.88 11.69 -12.65
CA ALA A 102 -32.57 11.84 -12.03
C ALA A 102 -32.00 10.50 -11.55
N LYS A 103 -32.81 9.67 -10.87
CA LYS A 103 -32.39 8.35 -10.40
C LYS A 103 -32.18 7.38 -11.56
N ASP A 104 -33.03 7.42 -12.58
CA ASP A 104 -32.89 6.57 -13.78
C ASP A 104 -31.57 6.86 -14.50
N LEU A 105 -31.24 8.14 -14.70
CA LEU A 105 -29.97 8.54 -15.32
C LEU A 105 -28.76 8.21 -14.43
N LEU A 106 -28.86 8.40 -13.11
CA LEU A 106 -27.78 8.03 -12.18
C LEU A 106 -27.54 6.52 -12.17
N ALA A 107 -28.61 5.73 -12.10
CA ALA A 107 -28.54 4.27 -12.11
C ALA A 107 -27.95 3.78 -13.44
N TRP A 108 -28.40 4.32 -14.57
CA TRP A 108 -27.83 4.02 -15.88
C TRP A 108 -26.35 4.35 -15.97
N PHE A 109 -25.96 5.54 -15.52
CA PHE A 109 -24.56 5.98 -15.59
C PHE A 109 -23.66 5.08 -14.73
N SER A 110 -24.11 4.69 -13.54
CA SER A 110 -23.36 3.72 -12.73
C SER A 110 -23.29 2.35 -13.41
N TYR A 111 -24.47 1.82 -13.75
CA TYR A 111 -24.64 0.45 -14.25
C TYR A 111 -23.93 0.20 -15.58
N VAL A 112 -24.03 1.13 -16.53
CA VAL A 112 -23.47 0.97 -17.88
C VAL A 112 -22.07 1.57 -17.99
N ILE A 113 -21.91 2.84 -17.59
CA ILE A 113 -20.68 3.59 -17.86
C ILE A 113 -19.63 3.32 -16.77
N PHE A 114 -19.94 3.61 -15.51
CA PHE A 114 -18.97 3.49 -14.42
C PHE A 114 -18.52 2.06 -14.16
N HIS A 115 -19.40 1.07 -14.37
CA HIS A 115 -19.00 -0.34 -14.28
C HIS A 115 -17.75 -0.65 -15.13
N LEU A 116 -17.68 -0.10 -16.35
CA LEU A 116 -16.52 -0.23 -17.23
C LEU A 116 -15.42 0.78 -16.88
N THR A 117 -15.75 2.06 -16.78
CA THR A 117 -14.74 3.11 -16.72
C THR A 117 -14.01 3.16 -15.38
N VAL A 118 -14.68 2.87 -14.25
CA VAL A 118 -14.04 2.94 -12.93
C VAL A 118 -12.95 1.87 -12.78
N SER A 119 -13.15 0.69 -13.36
CA SER A 119 -12.12 -0.37 -13.39
C SER A 119 -10.86 0.10 -14.15
N ILE A 120 -11.04 0.80 -15.27
CA ILE A 120 -9.94 1.38 -16.05
C ILE A 120 -9.25 2.50 -15.27
N LEU A 121 -10.02 3.41 -14.65
CA LEU A 121 -9.48 4.51 -13.85
C LEU A 121 -8.72 3.99 -12.62
N ALA A 122 -9.24 2.96 -11.95
CA ALA A 122 -8.56 2.29 -10.83
C ALA A 122 -7.25 1.64 -11.31
N ALA A 123 -7.26 0.98 -12.48
CA ALA A 123 -6.05 0.43 -13.09
C ALA A 123 -4.98 1.51 -13.37
N VAL A 124 -5.38 2.64 -13.97
CA VAL A 124 -4.47 3.77 -14.21
C VAL A 124 -3.91 4.32 -12.91
N TYR A 125 -4.76 4.51 -11.90
CA TYR A 125 -4.33 4.97 -10.58
C TYR A 125 -3.31 4.02 -9.94
N LEU A 126 -3.59 2.72 -9.92
CA LEU A 126 -2.69 1.68 -9.38
C LEU A 126 -1.40 1.51 -10.21
N TYR A 127 -1.40 1.91 -11.47
CA TYR A 127 -0.21 1.88 -12.30
C TYR A 127 0.73 3.04 -11.98
N VAL A 128 0.15 4.23 -11.81
CA VAL A 128 0.90 5.48 -11.66
C VAL A 128 1.43 5.67 -10.24
N PHE A 129 0.61 5.35 -9.22
CA PHE A 129 0.90 5.69 -7.81
C PHE A 129 1.37 4.53 -6.95
N HIS A 130 1.42 3.29 -7.45
CA HIS A 130 1.73 2.10 -6.64
C HIS A 130 2.94 1.34 -7.14
N PRO A 131 3.53 0.50 -6.28
CA PRO A 131 4.65 -0.35 -6.66
C PRO A 131 4.37 -1.19 -7.93
N PRO A 132 5.37 -1.37 -8.79
CA PRO A 132 5.26 -2.16 -10.00
C PRO A 132 4.75 -3.57 -9.68
N GLY A 133 3.77 -4.03 -10.46
CA GLY A 133 3.09 -5.31 -10.25
C GLY A 133 1.72 -5.20 -9.57
N THR A 134 1.39 -4.08 -8.94
CA THR A 134 0.05 -3.84 -8.36
C THR A 134 -1.05 -3.88 -9.42
N LEU A 135 -0.87 -3.19 -10.55
CA LEU A 135 -1.77 -3.27 -11.71
C LEU A 135 -1.96 -4.70 -12.21
N LYS A 136 -0.86 -5.47 -12.37
CA LYS A 136 -0.93 -6.86 -12.86
C LYS A 136 -1.77 -7.71 -11.92
N CYS A 137 -1.62 -7.53 -10.61
CA CYS A 137 -2.41 -8.23 -9.60
C CYS A 137 -3.89 -7.83 -9.66
N PHE A 138 -4.19 -6.54 -9.79
CA PHE A 138 -5.56 -6.05 -9.98
C PHE A 138 -6.22 -6.67 -11.22
N ALA A 139 -5.50 -6.69 -12.35
CA ALA A 139 -5.97 -7.30 -13.59
C ALA A 139 -6.19 -8.82 -13.46
N PHE A 140 -5.28 -9.56 -12.81
CA PHE A 140 -5.50 -10.99 -12.53
C PHE A 140 -6.74 -11.22 -11.68
N ALA A 141 -6.95 -10.39 -10.66
CA ALA A 141 -8.07 -10.55 -9.77
C ALA A 141 -9.42 -10.27 -10.46
N LEU A 142 -9.48 -9.28 -11.36
CA LEU A 142 -10.63 -9.06 -12.25
C LEU A 142 -10.80 -10.19 -13.28
N GLY A 143 -9.69 -10.68 -13.84
CA GLY A 143 -9.69 -11.79 -14.80
C GLY A 143 -10.28 -13.08 -14.21
N PHE A 144 -9.89 -13.42 -12.97
CA PHE A 144 -10.52 -14.52 -12.23
C PHE A 144 -12.03 -14.33 -12.15
N GLN A 145 -12.48 -13.10 -11.88
CA GLN A 145 -13.90 -12.79 -11.74
C GLN A 145 -14.72 -13.06 -12.99
N ILE A 146 -14.19 -12.68 -14.14
CA ILE A 146 -14.82 -12.94 -15.43
C ILE A 146 -14.86 -14.44 -15.72
N ILE A 147 -13.79 -15.18 -15.42
CA ILE A 147 -13.75 -16.64 -15.63
C ILE A 147 -14.84 -17.33 -14.82
N VAL A 148 -14.96 -17.04 -13.52
CA VAL A 148 -15.99 -17.64 -12.66
C VAL A 148 -17.39 -17.22 -13.09
N ALA A 149 -17.56 -15.98 -13.58
CA ALA A 149 -18.83 -15.54 -14.16
C ALA A 149 -19.23 -16.38 -15.37
N VAL A 150 -18.31 -16.63 -16.31
CA VAL A 150 -18.57 -17.50 -17.47
C VAL A 150 -18.93 -18.91 -17.01
N PHE A 151 -18.21 -19.48 -16.04
CA PHE A 151 -18.55 -20.79 -15.48
C PHE A 151 -19.91 -20.81 -14.78
N SER A 152 -20.32 -19.71 -14.15
CA SER A 152 -21.63 -19.64 -13.50
C SER A 152 -22.79 -19.75 -14.48
N HIS A 153 -22.60 -19.31 -15.74
CA HIS A 153 -23.58 -19.50 -16.82
C HIS A 153 -23.67 -20.94 -17.32
N LEU A 154 -22.70 -21.80 -16.98
CA LEU A 154 -22.73 -23.24 -17.31
C LEU A 154 -23.40 -24.09 -16.21
N LEU A 155 -23.63 -23.50 -15.04
CA LEU A 155 -24.26 -24.14 -13.87
C LEU A 155 -25.75 -23.74 -13.79
N PRO A 156 -26.58 -24.38 -12.94
CA PRO A 156 -27.94 -23.92 -12.70
C PRO A 156 -27.94 -22.45 -12.25
N THR A 157 -28.30 -21.58 -13.18
CA THR A 157 -28.28 -20.13 -13.03
C THR A 157 -29.45 -19.64 -12.21
N MET A 158 -29.23 -18.60 -11.41
CA MET A 158 -30.33 -17.87 -10.78
C MET A 158 -30.94 -16.85 -11.75
N ALA A 159 -32.27 -16.79 -11.74
CA ALA A 159 -33.06 -15.82 -12.50
C ALA A 159 -32.90 -14.41 -11.91
N PRO A 160 -32.87 -13.36 -12.73
CA PRO A 160 -32.92 -11.99 -12.26
C PRO A 160 -34.30 -11.62 -11.68
N PRO A 161 -34.38 -10.59 -10.82
CA PRO A 161 -35.65 -10.10 -10.26
C PRO A 161 -36.70 -9.72 -11.31
N TRP A 162 -36.31 -9.03 -12.38
CA TRP A 162 -37.24 -8.59 -13.43
C TRP A 162 -38.01 -9.74 -14.09
N LEU A 163 -37.45 -10.95 -14.11
CA LEU A 163 -38.14 -12.10 -14.70
C LEU A 163 -39.41 -12.41 -13.92
N ILE A 164 -39.34 -12.32 -12.59
CA ILE A 164 -40.48 -12.56 -11.70
C ILE A 164 -41.51 -11.44 -11.89
N HIS A 165 -41.07 -10.18 -11.95
CA HIS A 165 -41.97 -9.03 -12.08
C HIS A 165 -42.69 -8.97 -13.44
N VAL A 166 -42.09 -9.51 -14.51
CA VAL A 166 -42.68 -9.47 -15.86
C VAL A 166 -43.53 -10.72 -16.18
N TYR A 167 -43.08 -11.92 -15.79
CA TYR A 167 -43.67 -13.16 -16.30
C TYR A 167 -44.39 -14.04 -15.27
N ASP A 168 -44.35 -13.69 -13.98
CA ASP A 168 -44.98 -14.43 -12.86
C ASP A 168 -44.59 -15.93 -12.72
N TYR A 169 -43.75 -16.48 -13.62
CA TYR A 169 -43.29 -17.88 -13.66
C TYR A 169 -41.85 -17.98 -14.21
N TYR A 170 -41.15 -19.08 -13.85
CA TYR A 170 -39.78 -19.35 -14.25
C TYR A 170 -39.71 -20.17 -15.55
N ASP A 171 -39.78 -19.53 -16.71
CA ASP A 171 -39.42 -20.20 -17.97
C ASP A 171 -37.97 -19.89 -18.34
N VAL A 172 -37.16 -20.93 -18.55
CA VAL A 172 -35.71 -20.87 -18.76
C VAL A 172 -35.34 -20.37 -20.16
N LYS A 173 -36.33 -20.12 -21.04
CA LYS A 173 -36.11 -19.79 -22.47
C LYS A 173 -36.35 -18.32 -22.84
N HIS A 174 -36.19 -17.39 -21.90
CA HIS A 174 -36.29 -15.96 -22.21
C HIS A 174 -34.95 -15.36 -22.65
N LYS A 175 -35.03 -14.50 -23.68
CA LYS A 175 -33.92 -13.62 -24.09
C LYS A 175 -33.67 -12.55 -23.03
N GLY A 176 -32.52 -11.90 -23.10
CA GLY A 176 -32.22 -10.76 -22.24
C GLY A 176 -33.28 -9.65 -22.34
N TYR A 177 -33.57 -9.02 -21.21
CA TYR A 177 -34.52 -7.91 -21.09
C TYR A 177 -33.85 -6.72 -20.40
N ALA A 178 -34.08 -5.51 -20.91
CA ALA A 178 -33.48 -4.29 -20.40
C ALA A 178 -34.06 -3.83 -19.05
N ALA A 179 -35.16 -4.43 -18.58
CA ALA A 179 -35.80 -4.13 -17.30
C ALA A 179 -35.91 -2.62 -17.01
N GLY A 180 -35.36 -2.14 -15.88
CA GLY A 180 -35.40 -0.73 -15.50
C GLY A 180 -34.69 0.21 -16.48
N LEU A 181 -33.81 -0.28 -17.36
CA LEU A 181 -33.15 0.57 -18.37
C LEU A 181 -34.12 1.06 -19.46
N THR A 182 -35.28 0.41 -19.63
CA THR A 182 -36.32 0.88 -20.57
C THR A 182 -36.84 2.28 -20.21
N GLY A 183 -36.85 2.64 -18.92
CA GLY A 183 -37.18 4.00 -18.48
C GLY A 183 -36.16 5.03 -18.97
N VAL A 184 -34.89 4.65 -19.05
CA VAL A 184 -33.80 5.52 -19.52
C VAL A 184 -33.91 5.73 -21.03
N ASP A 185 -34.20 4.67 -21.77
CA ASP A 185 -34.51 4.73 -23.21
C ASP A 185 -35.60 5.76 -23.50
N TYR A 186 -36.69 5.75 -22.71
CA TYR A 186 -37.75 6.73 -22.80
C TYR A 186 -37.26 8.16 -22.52
N HIS A 187 -36.47 8.38 -21.46
CA HIS A 187 -35.96 9.72 -21.12
C HIS A 187 -34.98 10.29 -22.14
N LEU A 188 -34.19 9.43 -22.80
CA LEU A 188 -33.21 9.81 -23.81
C LEU A 188 -33.77 9.82 -25.23
N GLY A 189 -34.97 9.26 -25.45
CA GLY A 189 -35.56 9.10 -26.78
C GLY A 189 -34.77 8.14 -27.67
N THR A 190 -34.14 7.12 -27.09
CA THR A 190 -33.32 6.13 -27.80
C THR A 190 -33.78 4.72 -27.43
N ASN A 191 -33.50 3.72 -28.27
CA ASN A 191 -33.76 2.30 -27.95
C ASN A 191 -32.46 1.54 -27.64
N LEU A 192 -31.40 2.25 -27.25
CA LEU A 192 -30.06 1.69 -27.14
C LEU A 192 -30.01 0.49 -26.18
N ASN A 193 -30.62 0.62 -25.00
CA ASN A 193 -30.57 -0.43 -24.00
C ASN A 193 -31.50 -1.58 -24.38
N THR A 194 -32.73 -1.28 -24.83
CA THR A 194 -33.69 -2.30 -25.27
C THR A 194 -33.14 -3.15 -26.41
N ASP A 195 -32.58 -2.52 -27.44
CA ASP A 195 -32.00 -3.22 -28.60
C ASP A 195 -30.74 -4.01 -28.20
N GLY A 196 -29.92 -3.49 -27.29
CA GLY A 196 -28.73 -4.17 -26.79
C GLY A 196 -29.06 -5.44 -25.99
N PHE A 197 -29.97 -5.34 -25.02
CA PHE A 197 -30.33 -6.48 -24.17
C PHE A 197 -31.12 -7.57 -24.90
N SER A 198 -31.95 -7.20 -25.88
CA SER A 198 -32.72 -8.16 -26.70
C SER A 198 -31.84 -9.11 -27.53
N GLN A 199 -30.58 -8.72 -27.77
CA GLN A 199 -29.58 -9.54 -28.47
C GLN A 199 -28.92 -10.58 -27.56
N SER A 200 -29.02 -10.44 -26.23
CA SER A 200 -28.44 -11.42 -25.32
C SER A 200 -29.21 -12.74 -25.41
N PRO A 201 -28.55 -13.85 -25.80
CA PRO A 201 -29.18 -15.17 -25.85
C PRO A 201 -29.45 -15.75 -24.45
N ILE A 202 -28.91 -15.12 -23.41
CA ILE A 202 -28.95 -15.60 -22.03
C ILE A 202 -29.65 -14.54 -21.16
N GLY A 203 -30.82 -14.91 -20.62
CA GLY A 203 -31.54 -14.12 -19.62
C GLY A 203 -31.18 -14.46 -18.17
N PHE A 204 -30.28 -15.42 -17.94
CA PHE A 204 -30.00 -16.01 -16.63
C PHE A 204 -28.51 -16.00 -16.26
N GLY A 205 -28.19 -15.68 -15.00
CA GLY A 205 -26.80 -15.69 -14.51
C GLY A 205 -26.47 -14.58 -13.52
N CYS A 206 -27.31 -14.41 -12.49
CA CYS A 206 -27.13 -13.31 -11.55
C CYS A 206 -26.11 -13.61 -10.43
N VAL A 207 -25.82 -14.88 -10.14
CA VAL A 207 -24.96 -15.30 -9.00
C VAL A 207 -23.69 -16.01 -9.47
N PRO A 208 -22.50 -15.56 -9.03
CA PRO A 208 -22.24 -14.32 -8.29
C PRO A 208 -22.38 -13.07 -9.18
N SER A 209 -22.81 -11.95 -8.62
CA SER A 209 -22.92 -10.71 -9.39
C SER A 209 -21.53 -10.16 -9.74
N VAL A 210 -21.23 -10.06 -11.05
CA VAL A 210 -19.99 -9.47 -11.57
C VAL A 210 -19.91 -7.98 -11.28
N TYR A 211 -21.05 -7.26 -11.34
CA TYR A 211 -21.12 -5.85 -10.98
C TYR A 211 -20.66 -5.62 -9.54
N SER A 212 -21.17 -6.44 -8.60
CA SER A 212 -20.73 -6.40 -7.21
C SER A 212 -19.25 -6.80 -7.07
N ALA A 213 -18.85 -7.91 -7.70
CA ALA A 213 -17.49 -8.41 -7.58
C ALA A 213 -16.46 -7.38 -8.08
N THR A 214 -16.72 -6.73 -9.21
CA THR A 214 -15.84 -5.71 -9.81
C THR A 214 -15.80 -4.45 -8.95
N ALA A 215 -16.95 -3.98 -8.44
CA ALA A 215 -17.02 -2.81 -7.58
C ALA A 215 -16.29 -3.02 -6.25
N VAL A 216 -16.48 -4.19 -5.62
CA VAL A 216 -15.76 -4.58 -4.40
C VAL A 216 -14.26 -4.73 -4.69
N GLN A 217 -13.88 -5.23 -5.85
CA GLN A 217 -12.46 -5.34 -6.23
C GLN A 217 -11.78 -3.99 -6.33
N CYS A 218 -12.42 -3.03 -7.01
CA CYS A 218 -11.94 -1.65 -7.08
C CYS A 218 -11.81 -1.06 -5.67
N PHE A 219 -12.85 -1.21 -4.85
CA PHE A 219 -12.88 -0.73 -3.48
C PHE A 219 -11.75 -1.30 -2.62
N LEU A 220 -11.52 -2.62 -2.63
CA LEU A 220 -10.47 -3.26 -1.84
C LEU A 220 -9.08 -2.77 -2.26
N PHE A 221 -8.80 -2.75 -3.56
CA PHE A 221 -7.51 -2.26 -4.05
C PHE A 221 -7.29 -0.79 -3.71
N LEU A 222 -8.31 0.06 -3.86
CA LEU A 222 -8.19 1.49 -3.53
C LEU A 222 -8.03 1.69 -2.02
N ILE A 223 -8.80 1.02 -1.16
CA ILE A 223 -8.70 1.20 0.30
C ILE A 223 -7.36 0.73 0.87
N PHE A 224 -6.89 -0.44 0.45
CA PHE A 224 -5.69 -1.03 1.03
C PHE A 224 -4.41 -0.51 0.38
N ASN A 225 -4.41 -0.13 -0.90
CA ASN A 225 -3.18 0.32 -1.56
C ASN A 225 -2.99 1.85 -1.50
N SER A 226 -4.03 2.68 -1.47
CA SER A 226 -3.84 4.15 -1.40
C SER A 226 -3.27 4.59 -0.04
N ARG A 227 -1.95 4.80 -0.02
CA ARG A 227 -1.15 5.19 1.14
C ARG A 227 -0.21 6.32 0.73
N GLY A 228 0.12 7.15 1.70
CA GLY A 228 1.26 8.05 1.70
C GLY A 228 1.88 7.95 3.08
N SER A 229 3.17 7.68 3.13
CA SER A 229 3.93 7.68 4.37
C SER A 229 4.35 9.11 4.67
N TYR A 230 3.99 9.65 5.83
CA TYR A 230 4.51 10.94 6.24
C TYR A 230 5.88 10.75 6.89
N LEU A 231 6.92 10.52 6.08
CA LEU A 231 8.29 10.68 6.56
C LEU A 231 8.59 12.18 6.53
N ARG A 232 8.39 12.84 7.68
CA ARG A 232 8.83 14.23 7.86
C ARG A 232 10.35 14.23 7.94
N GLN A 233 11.01 14.67 6.87
CA GLN A 233 12.35 15.23 6.99
C GLN A 233 12.24 16.52 7.82
N SER A 234 12.70 16.50 9.05
CA SER A 234 13.03 17.71 9.80
C SER A 234 14.51 17.66 10.18
N GLY A 235 15.29 18.60 9.65
CA GLY A 235 16.54 19.07 10.26
C GLY A 235 17.87 18.42 9.87
N ALA A 236 17.91 17.18 9.38
CA ALA A 236 19.19 16.45 9.29
C ALA A 236 20.19 16.99 8.24
N GLU A 237 19.79 17.82 7.27
CA GLU A 237 20.74 18.45 6.32
C GLU A 237 21.35 19.76 6.84
N ASP A 238 20.65 20.48 7.74
CA ASP A 238 21.19 21.70 8.36
C ASP A 238 22.07 21.35 9.57
N ASP A 239 21.66 20.38 10.39
CA ASP A 239 22.49 19.87 11.49
C ASP A 239 23.75 19.12 10.99
N ARG A 240 23.75 18.53 9.79
CA ARG A 240 24.95 17.90 9.22
C ARG A 240 25.97 18.93 8.74
N ARG A 241 25.55 20.11 8.27
CA ARG A 241 26.47 21.19 7.93
C ARG A 241 27.07 21.80 9.19
N ASP A 242 26.27 22.01 10.23
CA ASP A 242 26.75 22.54 11.51
C ASP A 242 27.60 21.53 12.29
N PHE A 243 27.28 20.23 12.25
CA PHE A 243 28.13 19.21 12.89
C PHE A 243 29.46 19.01 12.16
N ARG A 244 29.48 19.06 10.82
CA ARG A 244 30.72 18.94 10.03
C ARG A 244 31.58 20.21 10.14
N ALA A 245 30.96 21.39 10.21
CA ALA A 245 31.65 22.65 10.50
C ALA A 245 32.18 22.72 11.94
N ASN A 246 31.40 22.27 12.94
CA ASN A 246 31.82 22.25 14.34
C ASN A 246 32.83 21.13 14.65
N SER A 247 32.78 20.00 13.95
CA SER A 247 33.78 18.94 14.07
C SER A 247 35.10 19.35 13.43
N CYS A 248 35.07 20.01 12.26
CA CYS A 248 36.28 20.54 11.63
C CYS A 248 36.87 21.69 12.47
N ARG A 249 36.04 22.54 13.06
CA ARG A 249 36.46 23.60 13.99
C ARG A 249 37.03 23.06 15.29
N ARG A 250 36.44 22.02 15.90
CA ARG A 250 36.97 21.36 17.11
C ARG A 250 38.27 20.58 16.85
N SER A 251 38.44 20.02 15.65
CA SER A 251 39.71 19.37 15.29
C SER A 251 40.83 20.39 15.06
N ILE A 252 40.50 21.57 14.51
CA ILE A 252 41.45 22.69 14.36
C ILE A 252 41.77 23.35 15.71
N GLU A 253 40.79 23.51 16.61
CA GLU A 253 41.01 24.01 17.97
C GLU A 253 41.81 23.00 18.82
N ARG A 254 41.58 21.68 18.69
CA ARG A 254 42.42 20.65 19.35
C ARG A 254 43.83 20.55 18.82
N SER A 255 44.07 20.81 17.52
CA SER A 255 45.43 20.88 16.99
C SER A 255 46.14 22.19 17.37
N ALA A 256 45.40 23.28 17.57
CA ALA A 256 45.96 24.55 18.04
C ALA A 256 46.24 24.57 19.55
N ASP A 257 45.47 23.83 20.36
CA ASP A 257 45.67 23.72 21.81
C ASP A 257 46.80 22.73 22.19
N ILE A 258 47.25 21.86 21.28
CA ILE A 258 48.35 20.91 21.53
C ILE A 258 49.74 21.55 21.28
N ASP A 259 49.81 22.71 20.63
CA ASP A 259 51.07 23.41 20.31
C ASP A 259 51.44 24.54 21.28
N LEU A 260 50.76 24.67 22.44
CA LEU A 260 51.05 25.75 23.41
C LEU A 260 51.31 25.33 24.86
N GLU A 261 51.33 24.04 25.20
CA GLU A 261 51.67 23.60 26.57
C GLU A 261 52.80 22.55 26.60
N ARG A 262 54.01 22.99 26.23
CA ARG A 262 55.25 22.39 26.75
C ARG A 262 56.27 23.49 27.00
N ASP A 263 56.24 24.03 28.22
CA ASP A 263 57.47 24.43 28.91
C ASP A 263 57.24 24.62 30.42
N PHE A 264 58.23 24.17 31.20
CA PHE A 264 58.47 24.31 32.65
C PHE A 264 57.89 23.29 33.67
N ASP A 265 58.71 22.26 33.92
CA ASP A 265 59.31 21.85 35.21
C ASP A 265 58.56 22.14 36.53
N SER A 266 58.29 21.09 37.32
CA SER A 266 59.11 20.72 38.50
C SER A 266 58.38 19.91 39.59
N VAL A 267 59.09 18.88 40.07
CA VAL A 267 59.18 18.40 41.48
C VAL A 267 58.13 17.38 42.00
N GLN A 268 58.55 16.11 41.93
CA GLN A 268 58.90 15.21 43.06
C GLN A 268 57.80 14.82 44.07
N LEU A 269 57.45 13.52 44.09
CA LEU A 269 57.55 12.71 45.32
C LEU A 269 57.51 11.19 45.07
N LEU A 270 58.56 10.58 45.65
CA LEU A 270 58.98 9.18 45.74
C LEU A 270 57.93 8.17 46.24
N ALA A 271 58.01 6.92 45.75
CA ALA A 271 58.35 5.75 46.58
C ALA A 271 58.43 4.44 45.75
N TYR A 272 59.62 3.80 45.77
CA TYR A 272 59.92 2.36 46.01
C TYR A 272 59.15 1.27 45.20
N ASP A 273 59.74 0.18 44.70
CA ASP A 273 61.08 -0.41 44.81
C ASP A 273 61.26 -1.50 43.73
N ASP A 274 62.52 -1.81 43.51
CA ASP A 274 63.20 -2.75 42.62
C ASP A 274 62.62 -4.17 42.49
N THR A 275 62.84 -4.80 41.33
CA THR A 275 63.88 -5.86 41.23
C THR A 275 64.27 -6.21 39.81
N SER A 276 65.59 -6.34 39.68
CA SER A 276 66.45 -6.56 38.54
C SER A 276 66.59 -8.03 38.11
N SER A 277 67.30 -8.21 36.99
CA SER A 277 68.29 -9.26 36.65
C SER A 277 68.00 -9.79 35.25
N ASP A 278 68.80 -9.44 34.24
CA ASP A 278 70.18 -9.87 33.95
C ASP A 278 70.12 -10.75 32.70
N THR A 279 70.80 -10.34 31.64
CA THR A 279 71.62 -11.27 30.85
C THR A 279 72.65 -10.49 30.04
N LEU A 280 73.89 -10.94 30.21
CA LEU A 280 75.15 -10.42 29.69
C LEU A 280 75.48 -10.95 28.29
N VAL A 281 76.59 -10.41 27.77
CA VAL A 281 77.50 -10.93 26.71
C VAL A 281 77.19 -10.36 25.32
N GLY A 282 78.07 -9.66 24.62
CA GLY A 282 79.48 -9.32 24.85
C GLY A 282 80.15 -8.95 23.50
N SER A 283 81.37 -8.41 23.59
CA SER A 283 82.39 -8.25 22.51
C SER A 283 82.15 -7.07 21.55
N ASP A 284 82.93 -5.99 21.64
CA ASP A 284 84.25 -5.77 20.97
C ASP A 284 84.08 -5.61 19.44
N LYS A 285 84.65 -4.66 18.71
CA LYS A 285 85.69 -3.66 18.95
C LYS A 285 86.00 -2.95 17.61
N ASP A 286 86.71 -1.83 17.73
CA ASP A 286 87.64 -1.22 16.75
C ASP A 286 87.00 -0.53 15.52
N ASP A 287 87.52 0.57 14.97
CA ASP A 287 88.37 1.71 15.38
C ASP A 287 88.58 2.52 14.06
N ASP A 288 89.11 3.74 14.18
CA ASP A 288 89.77 4.58 13.15
C ASP A 288 88.84 5.46 12.27
N ASP A 289 88.77 6.80 12.49
CA ASP A 289 89.74 7.87 12.12
C ASP A 289 89.58 8.24 10.62
N GLU A 290 89.48 9.48 10.11
CA GLU A 290 89.94 10.83 10.46
C GLU A 290 89.20 11.85 9.53
N ASP A 291 88.94 13.07 10.04
CA ASP A 291 89.15 14.42 9.47
C ASP A 291 88.68 14.78 8.03
N GLU A 292 88.24 15.99 7.65
CA GLU A 292 87.96 17.32 8.23
C GLU A 292 87.29 18.14 7.08
N ASP A 293 86.64 19.24 7.46
CA ASP A 293 86.34 20.47 6.66
C ASP A 293 85.07 20.59 5.80
N ASP A 294 84.11 21.27 6.44
CA ASP A 294 83.53 22.57 6.08
C ASP A 294 82.58 22.78 4.87
N ASP A 295 81.38 23.19 5.29
CA ASP A 295 80.55 24.32 4.83
C ASP A 295 79.36 24.13 3.87
N ASP A 296 78.25 24.66 4.42
CA ASP A 296 77.04 25.25 3.84
C ASP A 296 75.85 24.37 3.38
N ASN A 297 74.92 24.21 4.34
CA ASN A 297 73.53 24.70 4.30
C ASN A 297 72.74 24.56 3.00
N ASN A 298 71.86 23.55 2.92
CA ASN A 298 70.42 23.69 3.19
C ASN A 298 69.61 22.55 2.54
N ASP A 299 68.76 21.97 3.40
CA ASP A 299 67.41 21.45 3.17
C ASP A 299 67.17 20.27 2.21
N ASP A 300 66.87 19.16 2.90
CA ASP A 300 65.82 18.19 2.63
C ASP A 300 65.99 17.24 1.43
N ASN A 301 66.67 16.13 1.70
CA ASN A 301 66.57 14.93 0.90
C ASN A 301 65.97 13.74 1.69
N ASP A 302 65.09 13.02 0.99
CA ASP A 302 64.83 11.58 1.12
C ASP A 302 64.12 11.06 2.39
N SER A 303 63.31 10.00 2.38
CA SER A 303 63.23 8.84 1.51
C SER A 303 61.89 8.12 1.71
N ARG A 304 61.48 7.39 0.67
CA ARG A 304 60.51 6.28 0.70
C ARG A 304 60.56 5.46 2.00
N CYS A 305 59.38 5.18 2.56
CA CYS A 305 59.17 3.95 3.32
C CYS A 305 57.87 3.28 2.85
N SER A 306 58.00 1.97 2.73
CA SER A 306 57.14 0.99 2.08
C SER A 306 55.80 0.73 2.77
N ASP A 307 54.83 0.39 1.93
CA ASP A 307 53.64 -0.44 2.14
C ASP A 307 53.49 -1.08 3.54
N LEU A 308 52.51 -0.58 4.28
CA LEU A 308 51.76 -1.37 5.26
C LEU A 308 50.28 -1.11 4.99
N GLU A 309 49.65 -2.10 4.36
CA GLU A 309 48.21 -2.24 4.24
C GLU A 309 47.59 -2.23 5.64
N LEU A 310 46.88 -1.16 5.98
CA LEU A 310 45.95 -1.11 7.09
C LEU A 310 44.55 -1.11 6.47
N GLU A 311 43.83 -2.18 6.74
CA GLU A 311 42.45 -2.43 6.35
C GLU A 311 41.59 -1.19 6.62
N ASP A 312 41.05 -0.58 5.56
CA ASP A 312 40.01 0.42 5.68
C ASP A 312 38.75 -0.27 6.19
N ASP A 313 38.50 -0.16 7.49
CA ASP A 313 37.20 -0.43 8.11
C ASP A 313 36.15 0.46 7.41
N ILE A 314 35.41 -0.13 6.47
CA ILE A 314 34.26 0.47 5.83
C ILE A 314 33.19 0.70 6.91
N ILE A 315 33.19 1.88 7.53
CA ILE A 315 32.04 2.36 8.28
C ILE A 315 30.93 2.64 7.27
N VAL A 316 30.15 1.61 6.96
CA VAL A 316 28.89 1.71 6.23
C VAL A 316 27.95 2.60 7.04
N SER A 317 27.86 3.88 6.68
CA SER A 317 26.82 4.75 7.20
C SER A 317 25.49 4.30 6.59
N SER A 318 24.81 3.38 7.25
CA SER A 318 23.45 2.93 6.92
C SER A 318 22.43 4.03 7.23
N SER A 319 22.46 5.11 6.46
CA SER A 319 21.31 6.02 6.40
C SER A 319 20.26 5.38 5.51
N LEU A 320 19.17 4.88 6.11
CA LEU A 320 17.95 4.54 5.37
C LEU A 320 17.65 5.67 4.37
N PRO A 321 17.42 5.37 3.09
CA PRO A 321 17.01 6.38 2.11
C PRO A 321 15.70 7.01 2.56
N GLY A 322 15.73 8.33 2.71
CA GLY A 322 14.53 9.12 2.98
C GLY A 322 13.60 9.17 1.76
N PRO A 323 12.37 9.69 1.94
CA PRO A 323 11.44 9.95 0.84
C PRO A 323 12.09 10.85 -0.22
N TYR A 324 11.67 10.72 -1.49
CA TYR A 324 12.25 11.43 -2.64
C TYR A 324 12.54 12.92 -2.35
N THR A 325 13.82 13.31 -2.42
CA THR A 325 14.33 14.68 -2.16
C THR A 325 14.47 15.53 -3.42
N GLY A 326 13.73 15.20 -4.49
CA GLY A 326 13.80 15.98 -5.73
C GLY A 326 13.28 17.42 -5.56
N PRO A 327 13.77 18.36 -6.39
CA PRO A 327 13.34 19.75 -6.37
C PRO A 327 11.85 19.88 -6.73
N GLY A 328 11.09 20.67 -5.95
CA GLY A 328 9.69 20.97 -6.26
C GLY A 328 8.63 20.38 -5.30
N LYS A 329 8.98 20.03 -4.06
CA LYS A 329 8.00 19.66 -3.02
C LYS A 329 6.87 20.70 -2.95
N CYS A 330 5.62 20.24 -3.06
CA CYS A 330 4.48 21.14 -2.86
C CYS A 330 4.39 21.51 -1.38
N GLU A 331 4.66 22.78 -1.07
CA GLU A 331 4.54 23.33 0.30
C GLU A 331 3.08 23.39 0.77
N ASN A 332 2.12 23.26 -0.15
CA ASN A 332 0.71 23.33 0.19
C ASN A 332 0.25 22.05 0.89
N ILE A 333 0.12 22.18 2.21
CA ILE A 333 -0.23 21.10 3.13
C ILE A 333 -1.56 20.42 2.79
N ILE A 334 -2.51 21.14 2.17
CA ILE A 334 -3.84 20.62 1.83
C ILE A 334 -3.75 19.68 0.64
N TYR A 335 -3.04 20.05 -0.43
CA TYR A 335 -2.88 19.19 -1.60
C TYR A 335 -2.06 17.95 -1.26
N ARG A 336 -0.95 18.13 -0.51
CA ARG A 336 -0.15 17.01 -0.03
C ARG A 336 -0.99 16.08 0.83
N TRP A 337 -1.75 16.62 1.79
CA TRP A 337 -2.64 15.82 2.63
C TRP A 337 -3.69 15.08 1.78
N LEU A 338 -4.44 15.76 0.92
CA LEU A 338 -5.56 15.20 0.16
C LEU A 338 -5.14 14.04 -0.76
N PHE A 339 -4.00 14.20 -1.46
CA PHE A 339 -3.51 13.20 -2.42
C PHE A 339 -2.68 12.09 -1.74
N HIS A 340 -1.76 12.42 -0.83
CA HIS A 340 -0.92 11.39 -0.19
C HIS A 340 -1.67 10.56 0.85
N THR A 341 -2.65 11.10 1.59
CA THR A 341 -3.45 10.24 2.49
C THR A 341 -4.39 9.29 1.74
N GLY A 342 -4.52 9.45 0.42
CA GLY A 342 -5.35 8.60 -0.42
C GLY A 342 -6.84 8.70 -0.13
N TYR A 343 -7.33 9.80 0.46
CA TYR A 343 -8.75 9.95 0.75
C TYR A 343 -9.60 10.01 -0.52
N VAL A 344 -9.12 10.68 -1.57
CA VAL A 344 -9.83 10.78 -2.86
C VAL A 344 -10.14 9.39 -3.45
N PRO A 345 -9.16 8.50 -3.71
CA PRO A 345 -9.43 7.17 -4.25
C PRO A 345 -10.29 6.31 -3.30
N LYS A 346 -10.13 6.45 -1.97
CA LYS A 346 -10.97 5.75 -0.98
C LYS A 346 -12.44 6.18 -1.08
N ILE A 347 -12.70 7.47 -1.11
CA ILE A 347 -14.06 8.03 -1.20
C ILE A 347 -14.68 7.63 -2.53
N LEU A 348 -13.98 7.85 -3.64
CA LEU A 348 -14.50 7.50 -4.98
C LEU A 348 -14.79 6.00 -5.11
N GLY A 349 -13.89 5.13 -4.64
CA GLY A 349 -14.10 3.68 -4.65
C GLY A 349 -15.27 3.24 -3.77
N THR A 350 -15.44 3.86 -2.60
CA THR A 350 -16.56 3.59 -1.68
C THR A 350 -17.89 4.06 -2.27
N THR A 351 -17.92 5.28 -2.81
CA THR A 351 -19.11 5.83 -3.47
C THR A 351 -19.52 4.97 -4.66
N PHE A 352 -18.56 4.57 -5.50
CA PHE A 352 -18.84 3.67 -6.62
C PHE A 352 -19.43 2.35 -6.15
N LEU A 353 -18.88 1.73 -5.11
CA LEU A 353 -19.41 0.48 -4.56
C LEU A 353 -20.89 0.59 -4.17
N VAL A 354 -21.23 1.59 -3.36
CA VAL A 354 -22.60 1.82 -2.86
C VAL A 354 -23.55 2.14 -4.02
N VAL A 355 -23.17 3.08 -4.89
CA VAL A 355 -24.02 3.48 -6.02
C VAL A 355 -24.21 2.34 -7.02
N GLN A 356 -23.19 1.51 -7.24
CA GLN A 356 -23.28 0.35 -8.14
C GLN A 356 -24.23 -0.72 -7.60
N TRP A 357 -24.15 -1.04 -6.31
CA TRP A 357 -25.09 -1.97 -5.68
C TRP A 357 -26.53 -1.46 -5.76
N TRP A 358 -26.75 -0.21 -5.36
CA TRP A 358 -28.06 0.42 -5.50
C TRP A 358 -28.56 0.39 -6.95
N ALA A 359 -27.75 0.79 -7.93
CA ALA A 359 -28.15 0.86 -9.33
C ALA A 359 -28.57 -0.51 -9.89
N THR A 360 -27.85 -1.58 -9.56
CA THR A 360 -28.16 -2.94 -10.03
C THR A 360 -29.49 -3.49 -9.47
N MET A 361 -29.85 -3.11 -8.24
CA MET A 361 -31.15 -3.46 -7.64
C MET A 361 -32.26 -2.52 -8.12
N TYR A 362 -31.97 -1.23 -8.27
CA TYR A 362 -32.92 -0.22 -8.74
C TYR A 362 -33.40 -0.53 -10.16
N LEU A 363 -32.48 -0.96 -11.04
CA LEU A 363 -32.77 -1.41 -12.39
C LEU A 363 -33.32 -2.85 -12.45
N ASP A 364 -33.52 -3.50 -11.30
CA ASP A 364 -34.17 -4.81 -11.16
C ASP A 364 -33.41 -5.99 -11.79
N HIS A 365 -32.08 -5.87 -11.91
CA HIS A 365 -31.21 -6.89 -12.52
C HIS A 365 -30.62 -7.88 -11.52
N HIS A 366 -30.51 -7.51 -10.24
CA HIS A 366 -29.88 -8.34 -9.21
C HIS A 366 -30.66 -8.37 -7.91
N PHE A 367 -30.69 -9.54 -7.28
CA PHE A 367 -31.05 -9.63 -5.86
C PHE A 367 -29.89 -9.21 -4.97
N ARG A 368 -30.20 -8.73 -3.76
CA ARG A 368 -29.21 -8.47 -2.70
C ARG A 368 -28.28 -9.66 -2.45
N PHE A 369 -28.84 -10.88 -2.49
CA PHE A 369 -28.08 -12.10 -2.26
C PHE A 369 -26.96 -12.27 -3.29
N ASP A 370 -27.26 -11.98 -4.55
CA ASP A 370 -26.33 -12.06 -5.67
C ASP A 370 -25.16 -11.08 -5.51
N LEU A 371 -25.47 -9.88 -5.02
CA LEU A 371 -24.48 -8.85 -4.71
C LEU A 371 -23.59 -9.28 -3.53
N LEU A 372 -24.18 -9.85 -2.48
CA LEU A 372 -23.43 -10.37 -1.34
C LEU A 372 -22.50 -11.53 -1.74
N ALA A 373 -22.96 -12.44 -2.59
CA ALA A 373 -22.14 -13.52 -3.14
C ALA A 373 -20.98 -12.96 -4.00
N GLY A 374 -21.25 -11.96 -4.85
CA GLY A 374 -20.22 -11.25 -5.61
C GLY A 374 -19.17 -10.58 -4.74
N MET A 375 -19.59 -10.00 -3.60
CA MET A 375 -18.68 -9.40 -2.63
C MET A 375 -17.74 -10.44 -2.00
N PHE A 376 -18.28 -11.56 -1.50
CA PHE A 376 -17.45 -12.62 -0.93
C PHE A 376 -16.46 -13.19 -1.93
N TYR A 377 -16.92 -13.33 -3.18
CA TYR A 377 -16.07 -13.79 -4.25
C TYR A 377 -14.91 -12.81 -4.54
N ALA A 378 -15.18 -11.51 -4.59
CA ALA A 378 -14.15 -10.49 -4.73
C ALA A 378 -13.17 -10.47 -3.53
N MET A 379 -13.68 -10.60 -2.30
CA MET A 379 -12.83 -10.70 -1.11
C MET A 379 -11.88 -11.89 -1.18
N LEU A 380 -12.37 -13.05 -1.62
CA LEU A 380 -11.54 -14.25 -1.79
C LEU A 380 -10.49 -14.06 -2.89
N SER A 381 -10.90 -13.55 -4.06
CA SER A 381 -9.98 -13.24 -5.17
C SER A 381 -8.89 -12.26 -4.74
N TYR A 382 -9.28 -11.17 -4.07
CA TYR A 382 -8.37 -10.18 -3.50
C TYR A 382 -7.39 -10.82 -2.50
N LEU A 383 -7.87 -11.64 -1.57
CA LEU A 383 -7.02 -12.29 -0.56
C LEU A 383 -5.98 -13.19 -1.21
N VAL A 384 -6.41 -14.07 -2.13
CA VAL A 384 -5.52 -15.02 -2.83
C VAL A 384 -4.46 -14.27 -3.63
N VAL A 385 -4.87 -13.32 -4.48
CA VAL A 385 -3.94 -12.56 -5.30
C VAL A 385 -3.00 -11.71 -4.43
N THR A 386 -3.53 -11.09 -3.38
CA THR A 386 -2.72 -10.24 -2.49
C THR A 386 -1.67 -11.06 -1.77
N TRP A 387 -2.07 -12.17 -1.15
CA TRP A 387 -1.20 -13.02 -0.35
C TRP A 387 -0.09 -13.68 -1.19
N TYR A 388 -0.46 -14.29 -2.32
CA TYR A 388 0.48 -15.10 -3.10
C TYR A 388 1.26 -14.33 -4.16
N ILE A 389 0.73 -13.21 -4.67
CA ILE A 389 1.33 -12.50 -5.82
C ILE A 389 1.75 -11.08 -5.44
N LEU A 390 0.88 -10.30 -4.79
CA LEU A 390 1.15 -8.88 -4.55
C LEU A 390 2.16 -8.64 -3.43
N GLN A 391 1.95 -9.26 -2.25
CA GLN A 391 2.80 -9.03 -1.08
C GLN A 391 4.27 -9.39 -1.32
N PRO A 392 4.62 -10.52 -1.97
CA PRO A 392 6.01 -10.82 -2.32
C PRO A 392 6.66 -9.78 -3.25
N LYS A 393 5.88 -9.20 -4.18
CA LYS A 393 6.38 -8.17 -5.11
C LYS A 393 6.60 -6.83 -4.42
N ILE A 394 5.67 -6.42 -3.56
CA ILE A 394 5.81 -5.21 -2.74
C ILE A 394 7.02 -5.38 -1.81
N ALA A 395 7.25 -6.58 -1.26
CA ALA A 395 8.43 -6.87 -0.45
C ALA A 395 9.73 -6.57 -1.19
N LYS A 396 9.90 -7.15 -2.39
CA LYS A 396 11.07 -6.93 -3.23
C LYS A 396 11.23 -5.44 -3.55
N TRP A 397 10.14 -4.79 -3.97
CA TRP A 397 10.14 -3.36 -4.28
C TRP A 397 10.56 -2.49 -3.09
N CYS A 398 10.04 -2.75 -1.88
CA CYS A 398 10.39 -2.00 -0.68
C CYS A 398 11.88 -2.14 -0.32
N LYS A 399 12.47 -3.33 -0.47
CA LYS A 399 13.90 -3.56 -0.22
C LYS A 399 14.77 -2.72 -1.15
N VAL A 400 14.45 -2.75 -2.45
CA VAL A 400 15.15 -1.98 -3.48
C VAL A 400 14.98 -0.48 -3.26
N ARG A 401 13.76 -0.02 -2.96
CA ARG A 401 13.46 1.40 -2.71
C ARG A 401 14.18 1.97 -1.49
N LEU A 402 14.33 1.15 -0.44
CA LEU A 402 14.96 1.53 0.83
C LEU A 402 16.45 1.16 0.88
N GLU A 403 17.04 0.70 -0.22
CA GLU A 403 18.46 0.29 -0.27
C GLU A 403 18.86 -0.63 0.90
N ILE A 404 17.91 -1.46 1.35
CA ILE A 404 18.16 -2.44 2.40
C ILE A 404 18.82 -3.60 1.68
N ASP A 405 20.15 -3.66 1.75
CA ASP A 405 21.02 -4.66 1.13
C ASP A 405 20.32 -6.02 0.99
N GLY A 406 20.01 -6.38 -0.26
CA GLY A 406 19.86 -7.77 -0.62
C GLY A 406 21.26 -8.31 -0.84
N ASP A 407 21.51 -9.53 -0.39
CA ASP A 407 22.76 -10.27 -0.61
C ASP A 407 23.36 -9.95 -2.01
N GLU A 408 24.66 -9.69 -2.05
CA GLU A 408 25.49 -9.05 -3.11
C GLU A 408 25.36 -9.59 -4.56
N GLU A 409 24.43 -10.51 -4.86
CA GLU A 409 24.34 -11.22 -6.14
C GLU A 409 23.30 -10.67 -7.14
N GLU A 410 22.36 -9.80 -6.76
CA GLU A 410 21.37 -9.25 -7.72
C GLU A 410 21.69 -7.77 -8.02
N VAL A 411 22.28 -7.48 -9.18
CA VAL A 411 22.36 -6.11 -9.72
C VAL A 411 20.94 -5.64 -10.01
N VAL A 412 20.30 -5.01 -9.01
CA VAL A 412 18.97 -4.46 -9.17
C VAL A 412 19.09 -3.04 -9.69
N ASP A 413 18.50 -2.79 -10.86
CA ASP A 413 18.43 -1.46 -11.44
C ASP A 413 17.67 -0.50 -10.50
N GLY A 414 18.23 0.69 -10.24
CA GLY A 414 17.61 1.71 -9.39
C GLY A 414 16.22 2.15 -9.89
N GLU A 415 15.91 1.91 -11.18
CA GLU A 415 14.57 2.09 -11.72
C GLU A 415 13.53 1.19 -11.05
N ASP A 416 13.89 -0.03 -10.63
CA ASP A 416 12.96 -0.99 -10.03
C ASP A 416 12.46 -0.55 -8.66
N GLY A 417 13.12 0.40 -8.01
CA GLY A 417 12.63 1.09 -6.82
C GLY A 417 11.58 2.18 -7.10
N LYS A 418 11.34 2.61 -8.34
CA LYS A 418 10.46 3.75 -8.65
C LYS A 418 9.07 3.31 -9.16
N THR A 419 8.01 4.03 -8.78
CA THR A 419 6.69 3.88 -9.42
C THR A 419 6.72 4.43 -10.85
N MET A 420 5.74 4.09 -11.69
CA MET A 420 5.71 4.63 -13.05
C MET A 420 5.55 6.16 -13.06
N GLY A 421 4.75 6.72 -12.16
CA GLY A 421 4.65 8.17 -12.03
C GLY A 421 6.01 8.82 -11.68
N MET A 422 6.79 8.20 -10.79
CA MET A 422 8.14 8.68 -10.47
C MET A 422 9.05 8.65 -11.70
N ARG A 423 9.05 7.55 -12.47
CA ARG A 423 9.88 7.40 -13.68
C ARG A 423 9.52 8.42 -14.77
N VAL A 424 8.23 8.62 -15.04
CA VAL A 424 7.75 9.53 -16.09
C VAL A 424 8.03 11.00 -15.76
N PHE A 425 8.00 11.36 -14.47
CA PHE A 425 8.14 12.75 -14.03
C PHE A 425 9.47 13.03 -13.31
N GLU A 426 10.47 12.17 -13.46
CA GLU A 426 11.79 12.31 -12.86
C GLU A 426 12.45 13.62 -13.28
N ASP A 427 12.54 13.86 -14.59
CA ASP A 427 13.14 15.08 -15.17
C ASP A 427 12.36 16.36 -14.87
N LYS A 428 11.11 16.24 -14.41
CA LYS A 428 10.22 17.38 -14.13
C LYS A 428 10.22 17.77 -12.64
N GLY A 429 10.90 17.01 -11.78
CA GLY A 429 10.91 17.24 -10.33
C GLY A 429 9.58 16.90 -9.63
N TRP A 430 8.62 16.31 -10.34
CA TRP A 430 7.30 15.94 -9.77
C TRP A 430 7.26 14.50 -9.26
N GLY A 431 8.39 13.79 -9.27
CA GLY A 431 8.48 12.41 -8.79
C GLY A 431 7.97 12.22 -7.35
N TRP A 432 8.12 13.22 -6.48
CA TRP A 432 7.63 13.16 -5.09
C TRP A 432 6.11 12.95 -5.00
N PHE A 433 5.33 13.47 -5.95
CA PHE A 433 3.86 13.33 -5.94
C PHE A 433 3.41 11.88 -6.19
N PHE A 434 4.27 11.10 -6.85
CA PHE A 434 4.01 9.71 -7.23
C PHE A 434 4.74 8.71 -6.34
N ASP A 435 5.46 9.17 -5.32
CA ASP A 435 6.19 8.33 -4.37
C ASP A 435 5.25 7.86 -3.24
N PRO A 436 5.02 6.54 -3.08
CA PRO A 436 4.24 5.98 -1.98
C PRO A 436 4.79 6.32 -0.58
N PHE A 437 6.07 6.69 -0.49
CA PHE A 437 6.75 7.05 0.75
C PHE A 437 6.81 8.55 1.05
N ALA A 438 6.32 9.42 0.15
CA ALA A 438 6.41 10.88 0.29
C ALA A 438 5.32 11.54 1.16
#